data_AF-A0A8T3RDJ0-F1
#
_entry.id   AF-A0A8T3RDJ0-F1
#
_cell.length_a   1.000
_cell.length_b   1.000
_cell.length_c   1.000
_cell.angle_alpha   90.00
_cell.angle_beta   90.00
_cell.angle_gamma   90.00
#
_symmetry.space_group_name_H-M   'P 1'
#
loop_
_entity.id
_entity.type
_entity.pdbx_description
1 polymer ?
#
loop_
_entity_poly.entity_id
_entity_poly.type
_entity_poly.pdbx_seq_one_letter_code
_entity_poly.pdbx_strand_id
1 'polypeptide(L)'
;REKVVDCFLTTRRGYCEYFATAMAMLLRTQQIPARMAMGYLPGRELADGSWEVDRSAAHAWVEVYFPGYGWIRFDPTPGNAENGQEPTRLPDGDPTPRAGSEPEGPRPTPRFDVLDPRDDGNLGGPTTPDDPAGEGGLPQAPPAADPGPIAALVVAAILLVLGALALVARIRRMPAPEPDLAYRGMARLAGRFGYGPTPTQTAYEYAGSLSELLPGVRNELTVVARAKVETTYAQRPPDSAMLEQLRAAYRRVRIGLLRLILRRRFGPSGPRDLGSRSGPQRS
;
A
#
# COMPACT_ATOMS: atom_id res chain seq x y z
N ARG A 1 21.65 -0.19 10.84
CA ARG A 1 20.33 -0.25 10.16
C ARG A 1 19.30 -0.38 11.27
N GLU A 2 18.58 0.68 11.59
CA GLU A 2 17.55 0.65 12.64
C GLU A 2 16.41 -0.27 12.19
N LYS A 3 15.94 -1.18 13.06
CA LYS A 3 14.92 -2.16 12.67
C LYS A 3 13.57 -1.44 12.60
N VAL A 4 12.72 -1.85 11.66
CA VAL A 4 11.39 -1.24 11.42
C VAL A 4 10.53 -1.22 12.69
N VAL A 5 10.65 -2.25 13.54
CA VAL A 5 9.97 -2.34 14.82
C VAL A 5 10.47 -1.30 15.82
N ASP A 6 11.78 -1.05 15.90
CA ASP A 6 12.37 -0.06 16.81
C ASP A 6 11.91 1.37 16.42
N CYS A 7 11.89 1.66 15.11
CA CYS A 7 11.38 2.93 14.57
C CYS A 7 9.88 3.12 14.88
N PHE A 8 9.09 2.03 14.74
CA PHE A 8 7.67 2.05 15.05
C PHE A 8 7.40 2.28 16.54
N LEU A 9 8.14 1.62 17.45
CA LEU A 9 7.99 1.80 18.91
C LEU A 9 8.27 3.25 19.35
N THR A 10 9.09 3.98 18.59
CA THR A 10 9.38 5.40 18.80
C THR A 10 8.29 6.30 18.21
N THR A 11 7.89 6.04 16.96
CA THR A 11 6.93 6.88 16.22
C THR A 11 5.47 6.67 16.69
N ARG A 12 5.15 5.48 17.20
CA ARG A 12 3.83 5.03 17.69
C ARG A 12 2.68 5.31 16.72
N ARG A 13 2.98 5.33 15.43
CA ARG A 13 2.02 5.52 14.33
C ARG A 13 2.35 4.54 13.22
N GLY A 14 1.35 3.82 12.75
CA GLY A 14 1.56 2.71 11.83
C GLY A 14 0.26 2.07 11.35
N TYR A 15 0.40 1.11 10.43
CA TYR A 15 -0.70 0.24 10.01
C TYR A 15 -0.85 -0.93 10.99
N CYS A 16 -1.98 -1.65 10.93
CA CYS A 16 -2.27 -2.80 11.82
C CYS A 16 -1.14 -3.84 11.85
N GLU A 17 -0.49 -4.10 10.71
CA GLU A 17 0.65 -5.00 10.61
C GLU A 17 1.81 -4.60 11.54
N TYR A 18 2.06 -3.30 11.75
CA TYR A 18 3.15 -2.83 12.60
C TYR A 18 2.83 -3.03 14.08
N PHE A 19 1.59 -2.74 14.49
CA PHE A 19 1.12 -3.01 15.85
C PHE A 19 1.15 -4.51 16.17
N ALA A 20 0.62 -5.34 15.27
CA ALA A 20 0.61 -6.79 15.42
C ALA A 20 2.03 -7.38 15.48
N THR A 21 2.92 -6.93 14.58
CA THR A 21 4.32 -7.38 14.57
C THR A 21 5.04 -6.97 15.85
N ALA A 22 4.88 -5.73 16.30
CA ALA A 22 5.52 -5.24 17.52
C ALA A 22 5.06 -6.02 18.76
N MET A 23 3.76 -6.25 18.93
CA MET A 23 3.22 -7.02 20.06
C MET A 23 3.69 -8.48 20.01
N ALA A 24 3.62 -9.15 18.86
CA ALA A 24 4.07 -10.54 18.72
C ALA A 24 5.56 -10.68 19.04
N MET A 25 6.40 -9.72 18.62
CA MET A 25 7.82 -9.73 18.96
C MET A 25 8.05 -9.49 20.46
N LEU A 26 7.38 -8.51 21.07
CA LEU A 26 7.50 -8.22 22.50
C LEU A 26 7.11 -9.44 23.35
N LEU A 27 5.98 -10.10 23.03
CA LEU A 27 5.56 -11.32 23.72
C LEU A 27 6.59 -12.44 23.64
N ARG A 28 7.17 -12.65 22.45
CA ARG A 28 8.22 -13.66 22.24
C ARG A 28 9.50 -13.34 23.01
N THR A 29 9.83 -12.05 23.23
CA THR A 29 10.97 -11.70 24.11
C THR A 29 10.77 -12.15 25.55
N GLN A 30 9.50 -12.24 25.99
CA GLN A 30 9.11 -12.72 27.32
C GLN A 30 8.84 -14.24 27.33
N GLN A 31 9.25 -14.97 26.29
CA GLN A 31 8.99 -16.41 26.13
C GLN A 31 7.49 -16.79 26.09
N ILE A 32 6.60 -15.83 25.78
CA ILE A 32 5.18 -16.10 25.61
C ILE A 32 4.95 -16.53 24.14
N PRO A 33 4.38 -17.73 23.88
CA PRO A 33 4.13 -18.17 22.51
C PRO A 33 3.04 -17.30 21.87
N ALA A 34 3.43 -16.55 20.85
CA ALA A 34 2.55 -15.66 20.10
C ALA A 34 2.77 -15.82 18.59
N ARG A 35 1.74 -15.58 17.78
CA ARG A 35 1.81 -15.53 16.31
C ARG A 35 0.99 -14.39 15.75
N MET A 36 1.40 -13.87 14.60
CA MET A 36 0.62 -12.90 13.84
C MET A 36 -0.35 -13.66 12.93
N ALA A 37 -1.59 -13.18 12.84
CA ALA A 37 -2.59 -13.66 11.90
C ALA A 37 -3.09 -12.49 11.05
N MET A 38 -3.46 -12.78 9.81
CA MET A 38 -3.98 -11.82 8.84
C MET A 38 -5.27 -12.36 8.24
N GLY A 39 -6.24 -11.48 8.02
CA GLY A 39 -7.53 -11.85 7.46
C GLY A 39 -8.41 -10.62 7.28
N TYR A 40 -9.71 -10.80 7.50
CA TYR A 40 -10.67 -9.71 7.44
C TYR A 40 -11.39 -9.59 8.78
N LEU A 41 -11.70 -8.36 9.17
CA LEU A 41 -12.61 -8.11 10.28
C LEU A 41 -14.02 -8.60 9.93
N PRO A 42 -14.86 -8.88 10.95
CA PRO A 42 -16.27 -9.22 10.73
C PRO A 42 -16.93 -8.16 9.85
N GLY A 43 -17.61 -8.63 8.81
CA GLY A 43 -18.33 -7.77 7.87
C GLY A 43 -19.64 -7.26 8.46
N ARG A 44 -20.53 -6.78 7.61
CA ARG A 44 -21.93 -6.50 7.99
C ARG A 44 -22.82 -7.66 7.61
N GLU A 45 -23.73 -8.01 8.49
CA GLU A 45 -24.81 -8.94 8.15
C GLU A 45 -25.81 -8.23 7.21
N LEU A 46 -26.22 -8.95 6.18
CA LEU A 46 -27.22 -8.54 5.21
C LEU A 46 -28.59 -9.05 5.65
N ALA A 47 -29.67 -8.44 5.13
CA ALA A 47 -31.04 -8.81 5.50
C ALA A 47 -31.40 -10.26 5.15
N ASP A 48 -30.65 -10.90 4.26
CA ASP A 48 -30.80 -12.31 3.87
C ASP A 48 -29.97 -13.28 4.73
N GLY A 49 -29.31 -12.80 5.78
CA GLY A 49 -28.45 -13.60 6.68
C GLY A 49 -27.05 -13.88 6.11
N SER A 50 -26.72 -13.38 4.92
CA SER A 50 -25.36 -13.44 4.39
C SER A 50 -24.49 -12.33 5.00
N TRP A 51 -23.17 -12.51 4.98
CA TRP A 51 -22.22 -11.52 5.50
C TRP A 51 -21.43 -10.88 4.36
N GLU A 52 -21.46 -9.55 4.30
CA GLU A 52 -20.65 -8.78 3.35
C GLU A 52 -19.38 -8.28 4.03
N VAL A 53 -18.23 -8.70 3.50
CA VAL A 53 -16.90 -8.30 3.98
C VAL A 53 -16.20 -7.51 2.88
N ASP A 54 -15.94 -6.22 3.14
CA ASP A 54 -15.24 -5.38 2.19
C ASP A 54 -13.72 -5.62 2.20
N ARG A 55 -13.05 -5.38 1.07
CA ARG A 55 -11.59 -5.49 0.98
C ARG A 55 -10.87 -4.54 1.96
N SER A 56 -11.47 -3.39 2.25
CA SER A 56 -10.96 -2.42 3.23
C SER A 56 -10.97 -2.94 4.67
N ALA A 57 -11.68 -4.04 4.96
CA ALA A 57 -11.68 -4.70 6.26
C ALA A 57 -10.48 -5.64 6.47
N ALA A 58 -9.51 -5.68 5.54
CA ALA A 58 -8.27 -6.45 5.71
C ALA A 58 -7.52 -5.99 6.96
N HIS A 59 -7.15 -6.94 7.83
CA HIS A 59 -6.60 -6.62 9.15
C HIS A 59 -5.62 -7.67 9.65
N ALA A 60 -4.71 -7.23 10.53
CA ALA A 60 -3.71 -8.07 11.18
C ALA A 60 -3.89 -8.01 12.70
N TRP A 61 -3.88 -9.17 13.36
CA TRP A 61 -3.98 -9.32 14.81
C TRP A 61 -2.94 -10.30 15.35
N VAL A 62 -2.88 -10.45 16.67
CA VAL A 62 -1.99 -11.37 17.36
C VAL A 62 -2.79 -12.47 18.03
N GLU A 63 -2.30 -13.71 17.97
CA GLU A 63 -2.83 -14.82 18.74
C GLU A 63 -1.79 -15.26 19.75
N VAL A 64 -2.21 -15.42 21.01
CA VAL A 64 -1.37 -15.77 22.14
C VAL A 64 -1.83 -17.10 22.70
N TYR A 65 -0.89 -18.02 22.91
CA TYR A 65 -1.21 -19.34 23.43
C TYR A 65 -1.23 -19.34 24.96
N PHE A 66 -2.32 -19.83 25.54
CA PHE A 66 -2.46 -20.04 26.97
C PHE A 66 -2.68 -21.55 27.25
N PRO A 67 -1.87 -22.17 28.12
CA PRO A 67 -2.09 -23.55 28.53
C PRO A 67 -3.52 -23.75 29.07
N GLY A 68 -4.21 -24.80 28.61
CA GLY A 68 -5.60 -25.09 28.97
C GLY A 68 -6.66 -24.36 28.14
N TYR A 69 -6.33 -23.22 27.51
CA TYR A 69 -7.29 -22.40 26.74
C TYR A 69 -7.00 -22.38 25.23
N GLY A 70 -5.75 -22.63 24.82
CA GLY A 70 -5.35 -22.60 23.41
C GLY A 70 -4.98 -21.20 22.93
N TRP A 71 -5.19 -20.94 21.62
CA TRP A 71 -4.85 -19.66 20.99
C TRP A 71 -5.96 -18.63 21.18
N ILE A 72 -5.62 -17.49 21.76
CA ILE A 72 -6.55 -16.41 22.06
C ILE A 72 -6.15 -15.15 21.27
N ARG A 73 -7.13 -14.50 20.65
CA ARG A 73 -6.93 -13.30 19.82
C ARG A 73 -6.78 -12.02 20.65
N PHE A 74 -5.76 -11.24 20.32
CA PHE A 74 -5.48 -9.89 20.81
C PHE A 74 -5.29 -8.94 19.62
N ASP A 75 -5.91 -7.75 19.69
CA ASP A 75 -5.72 -6.70 18.70
C ASP A 75 -5.03 -5.47 19.34
N PRO A 76 -3.73 -5.25 19.05
CA PRO A 76 -3.00 -4.10 19.58
C PRO A 76 -3.28 -2.79 18.84
N THR A 77 -4.12 -2.79 17.80
CA THR A 77 -4.38 -1.60 16.96
C THR A 77 -5.34 -0.63 17.66
N PRO A 78 -4.93 0.63 17.93
CA PRO A 78 -5.79 1.62 18.58
C PRO A 78 -7.06 1.93 17.78
N GLY A 79 -8.19 2.10 18.45
CA GLY A 79 -9.48 2.49 17.85
C GLY A 79 -10.40 1.33 17.44
N ASN A 80 -9.91 0.09 17.34
CA ASN A 80 -10.78 -1.06 17.02
C ASN A 80 -11.71 -1.44 18.19
N ALA A 81 -11.27 -1.24 19.44
CA ALA A 81 -12.13 -1.41 20.62
C ALA A 81 -13.29 -0.38 20.66
N GLU A 82 -13.09 0.80 20.09
CA GLU A 82 -14.12 1.87 20.02
C GLU A 82 -15.12 1.64 18.87
N ASN A 83 -14.73 0.90 17.82
CA ASN A 83 -15.58 0.53 16.68
C ASN A 83 -16.51 -0.66 16.96
N GLY A 84 -16.82 -0.95 18.22
CA GLY A 84 -17.73 -2.03 18.62
C GLY A 84 -17.09 -3.42 18.65
N GLN A 85 -15.77 -3.52 18.54
CA GLN A 85 -15.07 -4.79 18.68
C GLN A 85 -14.74 -5.02 20.15
N GLU A 86 -15.66 -5.65 20.89
CA GLU A 86 -15.41 -5.99 22.29
C GLU A 86 -14.05 -6.72 22.40
N PRO A 87 -13.20 -6.35 23.38
CA PRO A 87 -12.05 -7.15 23.72
C PRO A 87 -12.50 -8.60 23.88
N THR A 88 -11.78 -9.55 23.28
CA THR A 88 -12.06 -10.98 23.47
C THR A 88 -12.14 -11.24 24.97
N ARG A 89 -13.36 -11.36 25.52
CA ARG A 89 -13.53 -11.73 26.92
C ARG A 89 -13.04 -13.16 27.01
N LEU A 90 -12.03 -13.38 27.86
CA LEU A 90 -11.72 -14.72 28.33
C LEU A 90 -13.03 -15.30 28.88
N PRO A 91 -13.43 -16.52 28.50
CA PRO A 91 -14.57 -17.17 29.14
C PRO A 91 -14.34 -17.16 30.66
N ASP A 92 -15.33 -16.72 31.43
CA ASP A 92 -15.32 -16.95 32.87
C ASP A 92 -15.47 -18.46 33.06
N GLY A 93 -14.35 -19.13 33.35
CA GLY A 93 -14.30 -20.57 33.52
C GLY A 93 -13.20 -20.92 34.50
N ASP A 94 -13.56 -21.63 35.56
CA ASP A 94 -12.61 -22.48 36.26
C ASP A 94 -11.92 -23.36 35.21
N PRO A 95 -10.59 -23.51 35.23
CA PRO A 95 -9.89 -24.35 34.28
C PRO A 95 -10.33 -25.79 34.52
N THR A 96 -11.40 -26.24 33.86
CA THR A 96 -11.72 -27.66 33.78
C THR A 96 -10.62 -28.28 32.92
N PRO A 97 -9.75 -29.12 33.51
CA PRO A 97 -8.77 -29.84 32.71
C PRO A 97 -9.57 -30.68 31.72
N ARG A 98 -9.30 -30.51 30.43
CA ARG A 98 -9.81 -31.43 29.42
C ARG A 98 -9.15 -32.79 29.68
N ALA A 99 -9.81 -33.64 30.46
CA ALA A 99 -9.45 -35.04 30.52
C ALA A 99 -9.87 -35.69 29.20
N GLY A 100 -8.90 -36.21 28.44
CA GLY A 100 -9.16 -37.15 27.35
C GLY A 100 -8.77 -36.72 25.94
N SER A 101 -7.53 -36.29 25.75
CA SER A 101 -6.65 -37.00 24.83
C SER A 101 -5.27 -36.96 25.47
N GLU A 102 -4.72 -38.14 25.73
CA GLU A 102 -3.38 -38.42 26.22
C GLU A 102 -2.37 -37.35 25.77
N PRO A 103 -1.47 -36.87 26.65
CA PRO A 103 -0.51 -35.86 26.26
C PRO A 103 0.37 -36.49 25.18
N GLU A 104 0.13 -36.11 23.92
CA GLU A 104 1.13 -36.29 22.89
C GLU A 104 2.32 -35.50 23.40
N GLY A 105 3.33 -36.24 23.90
CA GLY A 105 4.55 -35.69 24.48
C GLY A 105 5.07 -34.56 23.60
N PRO A 106 5.75 -33.55 24.17
CA PRO A 106 5.98 -32.27 23.53
C PRO A 106 6.33 -32.48 22.06
N ARG A 107 5.36 -32.24 21.16
CA ARG A 107 5.68 -32.23 19.74
C ARG A 107 6.77 -31.18 19.63
N PRO A 108 7.95 -31.53 19.11
CA PRO A 108 9.02 -30.56 18.99
C PRO A 108 8.41 -29.37 18.25
N THR A 109 8.40 -28.21 18.91
CA THR A 109 8.27 -26.94 18.19
C THR A 109 9.19 -27.07 16.99
N PRO A 110 8.74 -26.84 15.75
CA PRO A 110 9.64 -26.88 14.61
C PRO A 110 10.80 -25.96 14.94
N ARG A 111 11.96 -26.58 15.20
CA ARG A 111 13.21 -25.87 15.36
C ARG A 111 13.47 -25.38 13.95
N PHE A 112 13.33 -24.08 13.75
CA PHE A 112 14.00 -23.48 12.62
C PHE A 112 15.47 -23.57 12.97
N ASP A 113 16.12 -24.62 12.48
CA ASP A 113 17.57 -24.66 12.45
C ASP A 113 17.99 -23.37 11.76
N VAL A 114 18.74 -22.56 12.51
CA VAL A 114 19.45 -21.44 11.93
C VAL A 114 20.32 -22.06 10.84
N LEU A 115 20.00 -21.78 9.57
CA LEU A 115 20.85 -22.12 8.44
C LEU A 115 22.28 -21.72 8.80
N ASP A 116 23.12 -22.72 9.09
CA ASP A 116 24.55 -22.53 9.20
C ASP A 116 25.02 -22.14 7.79
N PRO A 117 25.60 -20.94 7.58
CA PRO A 117 25.99 -20.48 6.24
C PRO A 117 27.12 -21.29 5.58
N ARG A 118 27.48 -22.47 6.11
CA ARG A 118 28.63 -23.28 5.70
C ARG A 118 28.34 -24.76 5.45
N ASP A 119 27.08 -25.20 5.43
CA ASP A 119 26.76 -26.59 5.08
C ASP A 119 26.37 -26.71 3.60
N ASP A 120 27.37 -26.91 2.75
CA ASP A 120 27.28 -27.26 1.34
C ASP A 120 27.43 -28.77 1.13
N GLY A 121 26.62 -29.56 1.84
CA GLY A 121 26.72 -31.03 1.88
C GLY A 121 25.66 -31.79 1.07
N ASN A 122 25.91 -31.97 -0.23
CA ASN A 122 25.64 -33.18 -1.02
C ASN A 122 24.34 -34.00 -0.75
N LEU A 123 23.28 -33.74 -1.52
CA LEU A 123 22.13 -34.66 -1.64
C LEU A 123 22.41 -35.74 -2.70
N GLY A 124 23.14 -36.78 -2.30
CA GLY A 124 23.19 -38.06 -3.01
C GLY A 124 21.85 -38.80 -2.85
N GLY A 125 21.18 -39.11 -3.95
CA GLY A 125 19.91 -39.84 -3.95
C GLY A 125 20.06 -41.33 -3.59
N PRO A 126 19.01 -41.99 -3.07
CA PRO A 126 19.00 -43.45 -2.96
C PRO A 126 18.51 -44.08 -4.27
N THR A 127 19.26 -45.10 -4.69
CA THR A 127 19.02 -46.07 -5.76
C THR A 127 17.72 -46.88 -5.56
N THR A 128 16.95 -47.08 -6.63
CA THR A 128 15.88 -48.10 -6.76
C THR A 128 16.44 -49.45 -7.24
N PRO A 129 15.99 -50.59 -6.68
CA PRO A 129 16.16 -51.91 -7.30
C PRO A 129 15.19 -52.11 -8.48
N ASP A 130 15.64 -52.89 -9.45
CA ASP A 130 14.98 -53.28 -10.71
C ASP A 130 13.55 -53.82 -10.56
N ASP A 131 12.67 -53.39 -11.48
CA ASP A 131 11.55 -54.21 -11.99
C ASP A 131 11.21 -53.76 -13.43
N PRO A 132 11.20 -54.66 -14.44
CA PRO A 132 10.86 -54.33 -15.81
C PRO A 132 9.38 -54.59 -16.12
N ALA A 133 8.86 -53.83 -17.09
CA ALA A 133 7.60 -53.98 -17.82
C ALA A 133 6.38 -53.18 -17.31
N GLY A 134 5.79 -52.41 -18.23
CA GLY A 134 4.37 -52.05 -18.16
C GLY A 134 4.04 -50.57 -18.34
N GLU A 135 3.97 -50.14 -19.60
CA GLU A 135 3.29 -48.98 -20.19
C GLU A 135 2.37 -48.09 -19.30
N GLY A 136 2.61 -46.78 -19.37
CA GLY A 136 1.70 -45.76 -18.83
C GLY A 136 2.22 -44.32 -18.99
N GLY A 137 2.59 -43.92 -20.20
CA GLY A 137 3.06 -42.55 -20.48
C GLY A 137 1.92 -41.53 -20.49
N LEU A 138 1.87 -40.64 -19.51
CA LEU A 138 1.14 -39.36 -19.63
C LEU A 138 1.94 -38.42 -20.54
N PRO A 139 1.28 -37.65 -21.43
CA PRO A 139 1.96 -36.81 -22.41
C PRO A 139 2.81 -35.73 -21.71
N GLN A 140 4.11 -35.73 -21.99
CA GLN A 140 5.00 -34.63 -21.61
C GLN A 140 4.52 -33.34 -22.29
N ALA A 141 4.24 -32.32 -21.47
CA ALA A 141 4.07 -30.97 -21.96
C ALA A 141 5.36 -30.55 -22.71
N PRO A 142 5.26 -29.95 -23.90
CA PRO A 142 6.44 -29.51 -24.62
C PRO A 142 7.20 -28.46 -23.79
N PRO A 143 8.54 -28.42 -23.88
CA PRO A 143 9.32 -27.39 -23.20
C PRO A 143 8.81 -26.02 -23.64
N ALA A 144 8.51 -25.15 -22.68
CA ALA A 144 8.17 -23.76 -22.95
C ALA A 144 9.29 -23.17 -23.80
N ALA A 145 9.00 -22.89 -25.07
CA ALA A 145 9.96 -22.26 -25.97
C ALA A 145 10.43 -20.97 -25.31
N ASP A 146 11.75 -20.84 -25.12
CA ASP A 146 12.35 -19.59 -24.66
C ASP A 146 11.80 -18.46 -25.56
N PRO A 147 11.01 -17.51 -25.01
CA PRO A 147 10.54 -16.40 -25.80
C PRO A 147 11.78 -15.61 -26.18
N GLY A 148 12.20 -15.72 -27.44
CA GLY A 148 13.33 -14.97 -27.97
C GLY A 148 13.19 -13.47 -27.66
N PRO A 149 14.25 -12.66 -27.80
CA PRO A 149 14.27 -11.27 -27.35
C PRO A 149 13.10 -10.42 -27.88
N ILE A 150 12.56 -10.78 -29.06
CA ILE A 150 11.37 -10.15 -29.66
C ILE A 150 10.11 -10.41 -28.83
N ALA A 151 9.86 -11.64 -28.37
CA ALA A 151 8.69 -11.97 -27.57
C ALA A 151 8.73 -11.28 -26.19
N ALA A 152 9.91 -11.19 -25.57
CA ALA A 152 10.09 -10.41 -24.34
C ALA A 152 9.78 -8.91 -24.54
N LEU A 153 10.21 -8.32 -25.66
CA LEU A 153 9.90 -6.92 -26.01
C LEU A 153 8.41 -6.70 -26.26
N VAL A 154 7.73 -7.64 -26.93
CA VAL A 154 6.28 -7.59 -27.16
C VAL A 154 5.52 -7.65 -25.82
N VAL A 155 5.90 -8.56 -24.92
CA VAL A 155 5.31 -8.64 -23.58
C VAL A 155 5.55 -7.34 -22.80
N ALA A 156 6.76 -6.79 -22.84
CA ALA A 156 7.07 -5.51 -22.18
C ALA A 156 6.22 -4.36 -22.74
N ALA A 157 6.04 -4.28 -24.06
CA ALA A 157 5.19 -3.27 -24.70
C ALA A 157 3.72 -3.42 -24.29
N ILE A 158 3.19 -4.65 -24.26
CA ILE A 158 1.82 -4.93 -23.82
C ILE A 158 1.63 -4.51 -22.35
N LEU A 159 2.58 -4.86 -21.46
CA LEU A 159 2.53 -4.46 -20.06
C LEU A 159 2.57 -2.94 -19.88
N LEU A 160 3.33 -2.23 -20.72
CA LEU A 160 3.41 -0.77 -20.71
C LEU A 160 2.06 -0.15 -21.15
N VAL A 161 1.44 -0.68 -22.20
CA VAL A 161 0.11 -0.24 -22.67
C VAL A 161 -0.96 -0.52 -21.63
N LEU A 162 -0.97 -1.72 -21.04
CA LEU A 162 -1.91 -2.09 -19.96
C LEU A 162 -1.70 -1.22 -18.72
N GLY A 163 -0.45 -0.94 -18.35
CA GLY A 163 -0.11 -0.03 -17.26
C GLY A 163 -0.57 1.41 -17.52
N ALA A 164 -0.41 1.91 -18.75
CA ALA A 164 -0.90 3.22 -19.16
C ALA A 164 -2.44 3.28 -19.14
N LEU A 165 -3.12 2.24 -19.64
CA LEU A 165 -4.58 2.12 -19.60
C LEU A 165 -5.10 2.06 -18.16
N ALA A 166 -4.46 1.27 -17.28
CA ALA A 166 -4.79 1.19 -15.87
C ALA A 166 -4.57 2.53 -15.15
N LEU A 167 -3.50 3.27 -15.49
CA LEU A 167 -3.25 4.61 -14.96
C LEU A 167 -4.33 5.60 -15.41
N VAL A 168 -4.72 5.58 -16.69
CA VAL A 168 -5.79 6.42 -17.23
C VAL A 168 -7.14 6.06 -16.59
N ALA A 169 -7.46 4.77 -16.47
CA ALA A 169 -8.66 4.29 -15.81
C ALA A 169 -8.68 4.71 -14.33
N ARG A 170 -7.55 4.61 -13.63
CA ARG A 170 -7.38 5.08 -12.25
C ARG A 170 -7.61 6.59 -12.13
N ILE A 171 -7.12 7.38 -13.07
CA ILE A 171 -7.34 8.84 -13.09
C ILE A 171 -8.82 9.16 -13.39
N ARG A 172 -9.48 8.38 -14.26
CA ARG A 172 -10.89 8.56 -14.64
C ARG A 172 -11.89 8.10 -13.57
N ARG A 173 -11.58 7.04 -12.83
CA ARG A 173 -12.46 6.42 -11.82
C ARG A 173 -12.37 7.03 -10.42
N MET A 174 -11.67 8.15 -10.24
CA MET A 174 -11.56 8.73 -8.90
C MET A 174 -12.92 9.28 -8.42
N PRO A 175 -13.38 8.88 -7.21
CA PRO A 175 -14.56 9.47 -6.57
C PRO A 175 -14.36 10.99 -6.44
N ALA A 176 -15.45 11.75 -6.32
CA ALA A 176 -15.39 13.20 -6.25
C ALA A 176 -14.53 13.55 -5.04
N PRO A 177 -13.33 14.11 -5.24
CA PRO A 177 -12.49 14.43 -4.10
C PRO A 177 -13.23 15.50 -3.30
N GLU A 178 -13.32 15.28 -1.99
CA GLU A 178 -13.68 16.34 -1.06
C GLU A 178 -12.81 17.58 -1.40
N PRO A 179 -13.34 18.82 -1.39
CA PRO A 179 -12.60 19.99 -1.89
C PRO A 179 -11.22 20.19 -1.26
N ASP A 180 -11.07 19.82 0.02
CA ASP A 180 -9.77 19.79 0.69
C ASP A 180 -8.79 18.76 0.12
N LEU A 181 -9.27 17.54 -0.14
CA LEU A 181 -8.47 16.47 -0.75
C LEU A 181 -8.07 16.80 -2.18
N ALA A 182 -8.93 17.48 -2.94
CA ALA A 182 -8.62 17.94 -4.30
C ALA A 182 -7.44 18.92 -4.29
N TYR A 183 -7.50 19.93 -3.43
CA TYR A 183 -6.44 20.93 -3.28
C TYR A 183 -5.14 20.30 -2.75
N ARG A 184 -5.20 19.51 -1.67
CA ARG A 184 -4.02 18.80 -1.12
C ARG A 184 -3.40 17.84 -2.13
N GLY A 185 -4.22 17.15 -2.91
CA GLY A 185 -3.77 16.24 -3.96
C GLY A 185 -3.02 16.97 -5.07
N MET A 186 -3.54 18.13 -5.52
CA MET A 186 -2.87 19.01 -6.47
C MET A 186 -1.53 19.52 -5.91
N ALA A 187 -1.54 20.07 -4.70
CA ALA A 187 -0.36 20.62 -4.04
C ALA A 187 0.73 19.57 -3.79
N ARG A 188 0.37 18.36 -3.34
CA ARG A 188 1.31 17.24 -3.18
C ARG A 188 1.91 16.81 -4.51
N LEU A 189 1.09 16.72 -5.55
CA LEU A 189 1.56 16.32 -6.87
C LEU A 189 2.54 17.36 -7.43
N ALA A 190 2.20 18.63 -7.39
CA ALA A 190 3.07 19.73 -7.83
C ALA A 190 4.34 19.84 -6.96
N GLY A 191 4.21 19.67 -5.64
CA GLY A 191 5.31 19.70 -4.67
C GLY A 191 6.37 18.62 -4.90
N ARG A 192 5.99 17.41 -5.35
CA ARG A 192 6.95 16.36 -5.74
C ARG A 192 7.92 16.78 -6.85
N PHE A 193 7.61 17.85 -7.58
CA PHE A 193 8.43 18.37 -8.69
C PHE A 193 8.95 19.79 -8.45
N GLY A 194 8.89 20.27 -7.20
CA GLY A 194 9.43 21.58 -6.79
C GLY A 194 8.44 22.75 -6.90
N TYR A 195 7.17 22.48 -7.21
CA TYR A 195 6.12 23.51 -7.34
C TYR A 195 5.13 23.45 -6.17
N GLY A 196 5.62 23.19 -4.96
CA GLY A 196 4.79 23.12 -3.75
C GLY A 196 4.37 24.52 -3.27
N PRO A 197 3.25 24.63 -2.53
CA PRO A 197 2.86 25.90 -1.91
C PRO A 197 3.83 26.28 -0.79
N THR A 198 4.08 27.57 -0.61
CA THR A 198 4.82 28.08 0.56
C THR A 198 3.88 28.25 1.76
N PRO A 199 4.39 28.25 3.01
CA PRO A 199 3.54 28.34 4.21
C PRO A 199 2.71 29.63 4.30
N THR A 200 3.18 30.71 3.66
CA THR A 200 2.52 32.03 3.68
C THR A 200 1.54 32.24 2.53
N GLN A 201 1.51 31.34 1.55
CA GLN A 201 0.65 31.48 0.38
C GLN A 201 -0.79 31.05 0.68
N THR A 202 -1.73 31.88 0.23
CA THR A 202 -3.15 31.52 0.22
C THR A 202 -3.46 30.53 -0.91
N ALA A 203 -4.62 29.87 -0.83
CA ALA A 203 -5.06 28.94 -1.87
C ALA A 203 -5.18 29.61 -3.25
N TYR A 204 -5.60 30.87 -3.30
CA TYR A 204 -5.71 31.65 -4.53
C TYR A 204 -4.35 32.07 -5.08
N GLU A 205 -3.45 32.54 -4.22
CA GLU A 205 -2.09 32.91 -4.64
C GLU A 205 -1.34 31.69 -5.21
N TYR A 206 -1.41 30.55 -4.51
CA TYR A 206 -0.79 29.32 -5.00
C TYR A 206 -1.36 28.87 -6.34
N ALA A 207 -2.69 28.89 -6.49
CA ALA A 207 -3.34 28.57 -7.76
C ALA A 207 -2.93 29.56 -8.87
N GLY A 208 -2.80 30.84 -8.53
CA GLY A 208 -2.30 31.89 -9.41
C GLY A 208 -0.89 31.59 -9.93
N SER A 209 0.07 31.34 -9.03
CA SER A 209 1.43 30.97 -9.41
C SER A 209 1.49 29.68 -10.24
N LEU A 210 0.67 28.68 -9.91
CA LEU A 210 0.62 27.44 -10.69
C LEU A 210 0.00 27.63 -12.07
N SER A 211 -0.89 28.62 -12.21
CA SER A 211 -1.54 28.96 -13.48
C SER A 211 -0.56 29.55 -14.51
N GLU A 212 0.50 30.22 -14.04
CA GLU A 212 1.57 30.73 -14.90
C GLU A 212 2.36 29.59 -15.55
N LEU A 213 2.56 28.50 -14.82
CA LEU A 213 3.24 27.30 -15.30
C LEU A 213 2.34 26.43 -16.19
N LEU A 214 1.03 26.48 -15.96
CA LEU A 214 0.03 25.67 -16.65
C LEU A 214 -1.08 26.53 -17.27
N PRO A 215 -0.78 27.33 -18.31
CA PRO A 215 -1.73 28.26 -18.90
C PRO A 215 -2.97 27.56 -19.50
N GLY A 216 -2.88 26.28 -19.83
CA GLY A 216 -4.01 25.50 -20.38
C GLY A 216 -5.05 25.05 -19.35
N VAL A 217 -4.82 25.26 -18.05
CA VAL A 217 -5.77 24.86 -16.98
C VAL A 217 -6.00 25.95 -15.93
N ARG A 218 -5.83 27.24 -16.28
CA ARG A 218 -5.94 28.36 -15.33
C ARG A 218 -7.30 28.39 -14.63
N ASN A 219 -8.38 28.28 -15.40
CA ASN A 219 -9.74 28.32 -14.89
C ASN A 219 -9.99 27.18 -13.90
N GLU A 220 -9.49 25.98 -14.22
CA GLU A 220 -9.63 24.80 -13.39
C GLU A 220 -8.85 24.91 -12.08
N LEU A 221 -7.67 25.55 -12.09
CA LEU A 221 -6.92 25.84 -10.87
C LEU A 221 -7.69 26.79 -9.94
N THR A 222 -8.33 27.81 -10.51
CA THR A 222 -9.19 28.73 -9.75
C THR A 222 -10.41 28.02 -9.15
N VAL A 223 -11.03 27.09 -9.89
CA VAL A 223 -12.15 26.28 -9.38
C VAL A 223 -11.73 25.44 -8.17
N VAL A 224 -10.57 24.78 -8.24
CA VAL A 224 -10.04 23.98 -7.12
C VAL A 224 -9.74 24.87 -5.90
N ALA A 225 -9.14 26.04 -6.10
CA ALA A 225 -8.85 26.98 -5.02
C ALA A 225 -10.13 27.54 -4.38
N ARG A 226 -11.11 27.94 -5.20
CA ARG A 226 -12.41 28.45 -4.73
C ARG A 226 -13.14 27.41 -3.90
N ALA A 227 -13.26 26.18 -4.39
CA ALA A 227 -13.95 25.11 -3.68
C ALA A 227 -13.31 24.82 -2.31
N LYS A 228 -11.97 24.88 -2.21
CA LYS A 228 -11.24 24.77 -0.93
C LYS A 228 -11.57 25.91 0.02
N VAL A 229 -11.57 27.15 -0.46
CA VAL A 229 -11.85 28.33 0.37
C VAL A 229 -13.30 28.34 0.84
N GLU A 230 -14.25 28.09 -0.05
CA GLU A 230 -15.68 28.08 0.29
C GLU A 230 -16.01 26.99 1.31
N THR A 231 -15.51 25.76 1.13
CA THR A 231 -15.76 24.71 2.13
C THR A 231 -15.08 24.96 3.47
N THR A 232 -13.91 25.59 3.49
CA THR A 232 -13.17 25.84 4.74
C THR A 232 -13.74 27.03 5.51
N TYR A 233 -14.13 28.11 4.82
CA TYR A 233 -14.52 29.37 5.45
C TYR A 233 -16.01 29.67 5.40
N ALA A 234 -16.76 29.17 4.42
CA ALA A 234 -18.19 29.45 4.29
C ALA A 234 -19.08 28.45 5.06
N GLN A 235 -18.50 27.41 5.69
CA GLN A 235 -19.19 26.32 6.41
C GLN A 235 -20.40 25.72 5.65
N ARG A 236 -20.41 25.85 4.31
CA ARG A 236 -21.51 25.38 3.48
C ARG A 236 -21.15 24.02 2.90
N PRO A 237 -21.98 22.98 3.07
CA PRO A 237 -21.71 21.69 2.46
C PRO A 237 -21.71 21.85 0.94
N PRO A 238 -20.78 21.18 0.24
CA PRO A 238 -20.65 21.33 -1.19
C PRO A 238 -21.87 20.74 -1.91
N ASP A 239 -22.49 21.50 -2.82
CA ASP A 239 -23.58 21.01 -3.65
C ASP A 239 -23.07 20.05 -4.76
N SER A 240 -23.98 19.27 -5.35
CA SER A 240 -23.63 18.27 -6.36
C SER A 240 -23.02 18.91 -7.62
N ALA A 241 -23.51 20.09 -8.00
CA ALA A 241 -23.03 20.84 -9.16
C ALA A 241 -21.57 21.30 -8.98
N MET A 242 -21.23 21.85 -7.81
CA MET A 242 -19.87 22.25 -7.46
C MET A 242 -18.95 21.03 -7.40
N LEU A 243 -19.40 19.90 -6.85
CA LEU A 243 -18.61 18.66 -6.81
C LEU A 243 -18.33 18.12 -8.22
N GLU A 244 -19.28 18.21 -9.15
CA GLU A 244 -19.09 17.79 -10.53
C GLU A 244 -18.09 18.71 -11.27
N GLN A 245 -18.24 20.02 -11.12
CA GLN A 245 -17.29 21.01 -11.66
C GLN A 245 -15.88 20.82 -11.09
N LEU A 246 -15.77 20.60 -9.77
CA LEU A 246 -14.50 20.33 -9.09
C LEU A 246 -13.86 19.05 -9.61
N ARG A 247 -14.62 17.96 -9.80
CA ARG A 247 -14.09 16.71 -10.35
C ARG A 247 -13.53 16.91 -11.75
N ALA A 248 -14.25 17.63 -12.61
CA ALA A 248 -13.80 17.93 -13.97
C ALA A 248 -12.53 18.81 -13.96
N ALA A 249 -12.50 19.83 -13.11
CA ALA A 249 -11.36 20.73 -12.93
C ALA A 249 -10.12 19.99 -12.43
N TYR A 250 -10.25 19.23 -11.34
CA TYR A 250 -9.15 18.47 -10.73
C TYR A 250 -8.52 17.46 -11.71
N ARG A 251 -9.36 16.77 -12.52
CA ARG A 251 -8.88 15.85 -13.56
C ARG A 251 -8.01 16.57 -14.60
N ARG A 252 -8.44 17.74 -15.08
CA ARG A 252 -7.70 18.53 -16.07
C ARG A 252 -6.39 19.05 -15.48
N VAL A 253 -6.41 19.57 -14.26
CA VAL A 253 -5.21 20.03 -13.53
C VAL A 253 -4.19 18.91 -13.39
N ARG A 254 -4.62 17.72 -12.97
CA ARG A 254 -3.72 16.57 -12.79
C ARG A 254 -3.09 16.12 -14.11
N ILE A 255 -3.85 16.10 -15.21
CA ILE A 255 -3.31 15.79 -16.55
C ILE A 255 -2.34 16.88 -17.00
N GLY A 256 -2.66 18.16 -16.75
CA GLY A 256 -1.78 19.29 -17.03
C GLY A 256 -0.43 19.19 -16.31
N LEU A 257 -0.47 18.90 -15.01
CA LEU A 257 0.73 18.66 -14.18
C LEU A 257 1.55 17.49 -14.73
N LEU A 258 0.93 16.35 -15.01
CA LEU A 258 1.62 15.17 -15.55
C LEU A 258 2.27 15.47 -16.91
N ARG A 259 1.61 16.22 -17.79
CA ARG A 259 2.19 16.65 -19.07
C ARG A 259 3.37 17.59 -18.90
N LEU A 260 3.30 18.54 -17.97
CA LEU A 260 4.42 19.42 -17.64
C LEU A 260 5.64 18.61 -17.18
N ILE A 261 5.43 17.63 -16.31
CA ILE A 261 6.47 16.74 -15.80
C ILE A 261 7.08 15.90 -16.93
N LEU A 262 6.24 15.32 -17.78
CA LEU A 262 6.68 14.49 -18.90
C LEU A 262 7.50 15.30 -19.91
N ARG A 263 7.05 16.53 -20.22
CA ARG A 263 7.76 17.49 -21.08
C ARG A 263 9.11 17.88 -20.50
N ARG A 264 9.24 18.03 -19.19
CA ARG A 264 10.53 18.36 -18.55
C ARG A 264 11.49 17.16 -18.53
N ARG A 265 10.98 15.94 -18.38
CA ARG A 265 11.81 14.72 -18.30
C ARG A 265 12.27 14.20 -19.67
N PHE A 266 11.48 14.44 -20.71
CA PHE A 266 11.73 13.91 -22.06
C PHE A 266 11.74 14.99 -23.15
N GLY A 267 11.74 16.27 -22.78
CA GLY A 267 11.89 17.38 -23.72
C GLY A 267 13.31 17.44 -24.29
N PRO A 268 13.49 17.90 -25.54
CA PRO A 268 14.81 18.01 -26.13
C PRO A 268 15.67 18.92 -25.27
N SER A 269 16.82 18.39 -24.83
CA SER A 269 17.89 19.19 -24.24
C SER A 269 18.36 20.17 -25.32
N GLY A 270 17.87 21.41 -25.26
CA GLY A 270 18.41 22.49 -26.09
C GLY A 270 19.93 22.59 -25.85
N PRO A 271 20.73 22.87 -26.89
CA PRO A 271 22.17 22.89 -26.77
C PRO A 271 22.61 23.88 -25.70
N ARG A 272 23.45 23.41 -24.77
CA ARG A 272 24.27 24.29 -23.93
C ARG A 272 25.30 24.91 -24.85
N ASP A 273 25.00 26.11 -25.35
CA ASP A 273 26.00 26.87 -26.08
C ASP A 273 26.76 27.79 -25.12
N LEU A 274 28.07 27.73 -25.27
CA LEU A 274 29.09 28.43 -24.50
C LEU A 274 29.17 29.88 -24.98
N GLY A 275 29.04 30.82 -24.04
CA GLY A 275 29.16 32.25 -24.31
C GLY A 275 29.96 32.97 -23.24
N SER A 276 31.16 32.47 -22.92
CA SER A 276 32.19 33.26 -22.25
C SER A 276 32.67 34.36 -23.19
N ARG A 277 32.37 35.63 -22.89
CA ARG A 277 33.24 36.77 -23.25
C ARG A 277 32.97 38.01 -22.39
N SER A 278 33.93 38.28 -21.50
CA SER A 278 34.52 39.57 -21.12
C SER A 278 33.62 40.75 -20.69
N GLY A 279 33.83 41.22 -19.45
CA GLY A 279 33.42 42.54 -18.96
C GLY A 279 34.28 43.70 -19.52
N PRO A 280 34.42 44.81 -18.78
CA PRO A 280 33.64 46.04 -18.94
C PRO A 280 34.43 47.19 -19.61
N GLN A 281 33.74 48.18 -20.18
CA GLN A 281 34.34 49.51 -20.40
C GLN A 281 33.51 50.59 -19.69
N ARG A 282 34.15 51.19 -18.70
CA ARG A 282 33.92 52.57 -18.27
C ARG A 282 34.73 53.49 -19.19
N SER A 283 34.10 54.55 -19.67
CA SER A 283 34.61 55.92 -19.77
C SER A 283 33.45 56.82 -20.12
#